data_AF-A0A381XYM4-F1
#
_entry.id   AF-A0A381XYM4-F1
#
_cell.length_a   1.000
_cell.length_b   1.000
_cell.length_c   1.000
_cell.angle_alpha   90.00
_cell.angle_beta   90.00
_cell.angle_gamma   90.00
#
_symmetry.space_group_name_H-M   'P 1'
#
loop_
_entity.id
_entity.type
_entity.pdbx_description
1 polymer ?
#
loop_
_entity_poly.entity_id
_entity_poly.type
_entity_poly.pdbx_seq_one_letter_code
_entity_poly.pdbx_strand_id
1 'polypeptide(L)'
;MAVILISPLEAKLLKPTRNGEEKEVLIVNAKRRLYYPIKNDGLLYAMEGPMRLEFISRYPVLRKKKKSHSFHYRIVLDGRDTVQVNHGYKVQKTIKSIQHPKHKYTHSGNYFINLGKGSHTVEILAGANLKFPVLIRVLAKEFESIGKNKEVLAPMVHQNAVHLVTDKKDVKYYECTSNLPLQVEASGEKTLRILSRLE
;
A
#
# COMPACT_ATOMS: atom_id res chain seq x y z
N MET A 1 -22.29 17.74 28.90
CA MET A 1 -22.12 17.08 27.59
C MET A 1 -20.64 17.02 27.26
N ALA A 2 -20.06 15.82 27.18
CA ALA A 2 -18.66 15.67 26.77
C ALA A 2 -18.58 15.69 25.24
N VAL A 3 -17.95 16.72 24.68
CA VAL A 3 -17.67 16.82 23.24
C VAL A 3 -16.46 15.93 22.97
N ILE A 4 -16.69 14.75 22.39
CA ILE A 4 -15.60 13.90 21.88
C ILE A 4 -15.14 14.53 20.56
N LEU A 5 -14.04 15.27 20.61
CA LEU A 5 -13.30 15.70 19.41
C LEU A 5 -12.69 14.45 18.77
N ILE A 6 -13.34 13.91 17.74
CA ILE A 6 -12.76 12.89 16.87
C ILE A 6 -11.80 13.63 15.94
N SER A 7 -10.51 13.68 16.30
CA SER A 7 -9.47 14.13 15.39
C SER A 7 -9.47 13.21 14.16
N PRO A 8 -9.52 13.74 12.93
CA PRO A 8 -9.46 12.90 11.74
C PRO A 8 -8.08 12.22 11.68
N LEU A 9 -8.07 10.92 11.40
CA LEU A 9 -6.85 10.16 11.19
C LEU A 9 -6.08 10.77 10.01
N GLU A 10 -5.02 11.53 10.31
CA GLU A 10 -4.30 12.30 9.31
C GLU A 10 -3.33 11.39 8.54
N ALA A 11 -3.56 11.24 7.23
CA ALA A 11 -2.64 10.54 6.35
C ALA A 11 -1.62 11.55 5.77
N LYS A 12 -0.35 11.45 6.15
CA LYS A 12 0.73 12.31 5.66
C LYS A 12 1.27 11.79 4.33
N LEU A 13 1.34 12.64 3.31
CA LEU A 13 2.00 12.29 2.04
C LEU A 13 3.52 12.21 2.24
N LEU A 14 4.12 11.08 1.89
CA LEU A 14 5.57 10.93 1.80
C LEU A 14 6.04 11.29 0.38
N LYS A 15 7.15 12.02 0.31
CA LYS A 15 7.83 12.35 -0.94
C LYS A 15 9.10 11.52 -1.04
N PRO A 16 9.50 11.06 -2.24
CA PRO A 16 10.79 10.42 -2.43
C PRO A 16 11.91 11.35 -1.98
N THR A 17 12.91 10.80 -1.28
CA THR A 17 14.15 11.49 -0.95
C THR A 17 15.13 11.48 -2.13
N ARG A 18 14.98 10.54 -3.07
CA ARG A 18 15.71 10.51 -4.36
C ARG A 18 14.77 10.11 -5.50
N ASN A 19 15.10 10.61 -6.71
CA ASN A 19 14.42 10.33 -7.98
C ASN A 19 12.95 10.79 -8.01
N GLY A 20 12.62 11.82 -7.21
CA GLY A 20 11.27 12.35 -7.03
C GLY A 20 10.98 13.65 -7.80
N GLU A 21 11.83 14.02 -8.75
CA GLU A 21 11.75 15.29 -9.49
C GLU A 21 10.53 15.31 -10.40
N GLU A 22 10.29 14.20 -11.11
CA GLU A 22 9.12 14.01 -11.94
C GLU A 22 7.90 13.64 -11.13
N LYS A 23 6.79 14.32 -11.43
CA LYS A 23 5.55 14.20 -10.67
C LYS A 23 4.34 14.32 -11.57
N GLU A 24 3.34 13.51 -11.27
CA GLU A 24 2.04 13.53 -11.93
C GLU A 24 0.97 14.01 -10.93
N VAL A 25 0.17 15.00 -11.33
CA VAL A 25 -0.98 15.43 -10.53
C VAL A 25 -2.24 14.83 -11.13
N LEU A 26 -2.83 13.89 -10.40
CA LEU A 26 -4.11 13.29 -10.76
C LEU A 26 -5.25 14.04 -10.06
N ILE A 27 -6.33 14.31 -10.80
CA ILE A 27 -7.62 14.72 -10.26
C ILE A 27 -8.40 13.45 -9.93
N VAL A 28 -8.57 13.17 -8.65
CA VAL A 28 -9.30 12.01 -8.12
C VAL A 28 -10.41 12.52 -7.22
N ASN A 29 -11.67 12.26 -7.59
CA ASN A 29 -12.86 12.74 -6.89
C ASN A 29 -12.80 14.27 -6.62
N ALA A 30 -12.57 15.04 -7.68
CA ALA A 30 -12.38 16.50 -7.66
C ALA A 30 -11.19 17.02 -6.82
N LYS A 31 -10.38 16.15 -6.20
CA LYS A 31 -9.20 16.54 -5.41
C LYS A 31 -7.92 16.31 -6.21
N ARG A 32 -6.98 17.25 -6.11
CA ARG A 32 -5.63 17.13 -6.68
C ARG A 32 -4.81 16.20 -5.79
N ARG A 33 -4.25 15.15 -6.38
CA ARG A 33 -3.42 14.15 -5.69
C ARG A 33 -2.10 14.02 -6.44
N LEU A 34 -1.00 14.22 -5.73
CA LEU A 34 0.35 14.05 -6.23
C LEU A 34 0.71 12.56 -6.25
N TYR A 35 1.25 12.11 -7.38
CA TYR A 35 1.84 10.79 -7.61
C TYR A 35 3.22 10.96 -8.25
N TYR A 36 4.06 9.94 -8.12
CA TYR A 36 5.38 9.85 -8.71
C TYR A 36 5.41 8.66 -9.67
N PRO A 37 5.92 8.80 -10.90
CA PRO A 37 6.12 7.68 -11.81
C PRO A 37 7.28 6.81 -11.31
N ILE A 38 7.07 5.49 -11.19
CA ILE A 38 8.14 4.54 -10.89
C ILE A 38 8.93 4.31 -12.18
N LYS A 39 10.11 4.91 -12.26
CA LYS A 39 11.03 4.80 -13.39
C LYS A 39 12.11 3.73 -13.14
N ASN A 40 13.00 3.55 -14.10
CA ASN A 40 14.03 2.50 -14.07
C ASN A 40 15.01 2.67 -12.91
N ASP A 41 15.29 3.91 -12.52
CA ASP A 41 16.10 4.30 -11.36
C ASP A 41 15.37 4.14 -10.01
N GLY A 42 14.07 3.78 -10.05
CA GLY A 42 13.24 3.60 -8.86
C GLY A 42 12.98 4.89 -8.08
N LEU A 43 12.28 4.76 -6.95
CA LEU A 43 12.02 5.84 -6.01
C LEU A 43 12.52 5.44 -4.63
N LEU A 44 13.32 6.27 -3.98
CA LEU A 44 13.80 6.04 -2.62
C LEU A 44 13.05 6.93 -1.63
N TYR A 45 12.67 6.36 -0.49
CA TYR A 45 12.11 7.06 0.65
C TYR A 45 12.91 6.71 1.90
N ALA A 46 13.21 7.70 2.73
CA ALA A 46 13.80 7.51 4.06
C ALA A 46 12.86 8.12 5.10
N MET A 47 12.63 7.41 6.22
CA MET A 47 11.69 7.85 7.27
C MET A 47 11.98 7.20 8.62
N GLU A 48 11.48 7.81 9.68
CA GLU A 48 11.53 7.27 11.05
C GLU A 48 10.17 6.70 11.44
N GLY A 49 10.12 5.39 11.70
CA GLY A 49 8.94 4.72 12.23
C GLY A 49 8.75 4.94 13.74
N PRO A 50 7.64 4.48 14.32
CA PRO A 50 6.72 3.50 13.78
C PRO A 50 5.57 4.14 12.99
N MET A 51 5.22 3.56 11.84
CA MET A 51 4.11 4.04 11.03
C MET A 51 3.57 2.94 10.11
N ARG A 52 2.34 3.11 9.62
CA ARG A 52 1.80 2.28 8.55
C ARG A 52 1.90 3.02 7.23
N LEU A 53 2.59 2.42 6.27
CA LEU A 53 2.65 2.89 4.90
C LEU A 53 1.47 2.36 4.10
N GLU A 54 0.89 3.24 3.28
CA GLU A 54 -0.06 2.88 2.22
C GLU A 54 0.52 3.32 0.87
N PHE A 55 0.75 2.35 -0.01
CA PHE A 55 1.15 2.54 -1.38
C PHE A 55 -0.09 2.54 -2.26
N ILE A 56 -0.45 3.69 -2.81
CA ILE A 56 -1.59 3.84 -3.72
C ILE A 56 -1.04 3.92 -5.14
N SER A 57 -1.22 2.84 -5.91
CA SER A 57 -0.69 2.70 -7.26
C SER A 57 -1.79 2.77 -8.32
N ARG A 58 -1.49 3.37 -9.47
CA ARG A 58 -2.41 3.45 -10.64
C ARG A 58 -1.62 3.32 -11.93
N TYR A 59 -2.19 2.62 -12.90
CA TYR A 59 -1.55 2.42 -14.21
C TYR A 59 -2.14 3.33 -15.29
N PRO A 60 -1.31 4.07 -16.06
CA PRO A 60 -1.76 4.87 -17.20
C PRO A 60 -2.23 4.03 -18.39
N VAL A 61 -3.28 4.48 -19.07
CA VAL A 61 -3.88 3.81 -20.24
C VAL A 61 -4.31 4.86 -21.29
N LEU A 62 -3.86 4.70 -22.54
CA LEU A 62 -4.17 5.63 -23.65
C LEU A 62 -5.57 5.48 -24.25
N ARG A 63 -6.22 4.31 -24.15
CA ARG A 63 -7.54 4.04 -24.76
C ARG A 63 -8.49 3.39 -23.77
N LYS A 64 -9.79 3.66 -23.92
CA LYS A 64 -10.86 3.00 -23.16
C LYS A 64 -10.94 1.52 -23.56
N LYS A 65 -10.07 0.67 -23.03
CA LYS A 65 -10.30 -0.77 -23.04
C LYS A 65 -11.15 -1.09 -21.81
N LYS A 66 -12.29 -1.77 -22.00
CA LYS A 66 -13.14 -2.25 -20.89
C LYS A 66 -12.48 -3.37 -20.07
N LYS A 67 -11.29 -3.83 -20.49
CA LYS A 67 -10.53 -4.92 -19.88
C LYS A 67 -9.72 -4.43 -18.68
N SER A 68 -9.42 -5.34 -17.76
CA SER A 68 -8.46 -5.09 -16.71
C SER A 68 -7.06 -4.93 -17.31
N HIS A 69 -6.26 -4.06 -16.70
CA HIS A 69 -4.88 -3.81 -17.05
C HIS A 69 -4.01 -4.28 -15.91
N SER A 70 -3.16 -5.26 -16.20
CA SER A 70 -2.17 -5.75 -15.25
C SER A 70 -0.97 -4.81 -15.20
N PHE A 71 -0.45 -4.61 -14.00
CA PHE A 71 0.78 -3.89 -13.76
C PHE A 71 1.39 -4.40 -12.45
N HIS A 72 2.70 -4.24 -12.32
CA HIS A 72 3.43 -4.69 -11.15
C HIS A 72 4.61 -3.77 -10.85
N TYR A 73 5.12 -3.87 -9.65
CA TYR A 73 6.31 -3.18 -9.17
C TYR A 73 6.88 -3.96 -7.98
N ARG A 74 8.08 -3.58 -7.53
CA ARG A 74 8.67 -4.16 -6.32
C ARG A 74 8.86 -3.08 -5.26
N ILE A 75 8.74 -3.49 -4.00
CA ILE A 75 9.10 -2.69 -2.85
C ILE A 75 10.26 -3.41 -2.17
N VAL A 76 11.38 -2.72 -1.97
CA VAL A 76 12.53 -3.22 -1.20
C VAL A 76 12.58 -2.44 0.10
N LEU A 77 12.41 -3.13 1.22
CA LEU A 77 12.49 -2.57 2.56
C LEU A 77 13.89 -2.80 3.13
N ASP A 78 14.53 -1.73 3.60
CA ASP A 78 15.83 -1.76 4.27
C ASP A 78 16.93 -2.48 3.47
N GLY A 79 16.82 -2.45 2.14
CA GLY A 79 17.74 -3.09 1.20
C GLY A 79 17.72 -4.63 1.22
N ARG A 80 16.75 -5.24 1.91
CA ARG A 80 16.69 -6.69 2.13
C ARG A 80 15.36 -7.27 1.65
N ASP A 81 14.27 -6.89 2.29
CA ASP A 81 12.99 -7.57 2.07
C ASP A 81 12.32 -7.06 0.81
N THR A 82 12.11 -7.97 -0.14
CA THR A 82 11.53 -7.62 -1.43
C THR A 82 10.10 -8.14 -1.54
N VAL A 83 9.15 -7.21 -1.67
CA VAL A 83 7.76 -7.52 -2.01
C VAL A 83 7.54 -7.34 -3.50
N GLN A 84 7.03 -8.38 -4.17
CA GLN A 84 6.47 -8.25 -5.50
C GLN A 84 4.98 -7.90 -5.43
N VAL A 85 4.62 -6.71 -5.89
CA VAL A 85 3.23 -6.26 -5.93
C VAL A 85 2.67 -6.43 -7.33
N ASN A 86 1.63 -7.26 -7.46
CA ASN A 86 0.94 -7.51 -8.71
C ASN A 86 -0.51 -7.03 -8.62
N HIS A 87 -0.96 -6.26 -9.61
CA HIS A 87 -2.31 -5.71 -9.67
C HIS A 87 -2.92 -5.91 -11.06
N GLY A 88 -4.25 -5.99 -11.11
CA GLY A 88 -5.02 -6.11 -12.35
C GLY A 88 -6.36 -5.41 -12.24
N TYR A 89 -6.45 -4.17 -12.74
CA TYR A 89 -7.64 -3.32 -12.51
C TYR A 89 -8.20 -2.71 -13.79
N LYS A 90 -9.52 -2.48 -13.80
CA LYS A 90 -10.21 -1.75 -14.87
C LYS A 90 -9.89 -0.24 -14.81
N VAL A 91 -10.11 0.44 -15.93
CA VAL A 91 -9.95 1.90 -16.04
C VAL A 91 -11.08 2.63 -15.28
N GLN A 92 -10.70 3.56 -14.40
CA GLN A 92 -11.60 4.48 -13.72
C GLN A 92 -11.69 5.79 -14.52
N LYS A 93 -12.77 5.95 -15.30
CA LYS A 93 -12.93 7.03 -16.29
C LYS A 93 -12.85 8.45 -15.73
N THR A 94 -13.18 8.63 -14.45
CA THR A 94 -13.25 9.94 -13.78
C THR A 94 -11.88 10.50 -13.43
N ILE A 95 -10.83 9.68 -13.42
CA ILE A 95 -9.48 10.11 -13.08
C ILE A 95 -8.81 10.68 -14.32
N LYS A 96 -8.19 11.84 -14.14
CA LYS A 96 -7.48 12.57 -15.17
C LYS A 96 -6.16 13.08 -14.61
N SER A 97 -5.16 13.19 -15.48
CA SER A 97 -3.93 13.91 -15.17
C SER A 97 -4.01 15.33 -15.70
N ILE A 98 -3.37 16.24 -14.97
CA ILE A 98 -3.16 17.62 -15.43
C ILE A 98 -2.09 17.65 -16.51
N GLN A 99 -0.99 16.92 -16.34
CA GLN A 99 0.13 16.85 -17.27
C GLN A 99 -0.21 16.03 -18.53
N HIS A 100 -0.98 14.95 -18.38
CA HIS A 100 -1.31 14.02 -19.46
C HIS A 100 -2.84 13.85 -19.59
N PRO A 101 -3.58 14.88 -20.09
CA PRO A 101 -5.04 14.87 -20.11
C PRO A 101 -5.66 13.78 -21.00
N LYS A 102 -4.90 13.26 -21.97
CA LYS A 102 -5.30 12.14 -22.84
C LYS A 102 -5.19 10.78 -22.14
N HIS A 103 -4.40 10.67 -21.08
CA HIS A 103 -4.28 9.43 -20.30
C HIS A 103 -5.55 9.18 -19.47
N LYS A 104 -5.88 7.91 -19.31
CA LYS A 104 -6.81 7.38 -18.31
C LYS A 104 -6.04 6.53 -17.31
N TYR A 105 -6.64 6.26 -16.17
CA TYR A 105 -5.96 5.55 -15.08
C TYR A 105 -6.84 4.42 -14.56
N THR A 106 -6.22 3.36 -14.09
CA THR A 106 -6.92 2.26 -13.41
C THR A 106 -7.55 2.72 -12.09
N HIS A 107 -8.44 1.88 -11.55
CA HIS A 107 -8.69 1.88 -10.10
C HIS A 107 -7.37 1.73 -9.32
N SER A 108 -7.35 2.17 -8.07
CA SER A 108 -6.14 2.11 -7.25
C SER A 108 -5.87 0.68 -6.83
N GLY A 109 -4.62 0.26 -6.99
CA GLY A 109 -4.05 -0.86 -6.27
C GLY A 109 -3.40 -0.36 -5.00
N ASN A 110 -3.89 -0.81 -3.86
CA ASN A 110 -3.39 -0.40 -2.56
C ASN A 110 -2.55 -1.54 -1.96
N TYR A 111 -1.39 -1.22 -1.43
CA TYR A 111 -0.56 -2.13 -0.64
C TYR A 111 -0.19 -1.46 0.68
N PHE A 112 -0.02 -2.24 1.75
CA PHE A 112 0.28 -1.70 3.08
C PHE A 112 1.50 -2.39 3.68
N ILE A 113 2.35 -1.62 4.34
CA ILE A 113 3.49 -2.12 5.12
C ILE A 113 3.48 -1.44 6.49
N ASN A 114 3.64 -2.22 7.55
CA ASN A 114 3.82 -1.69 8.90
C ASN A 114 5.32 -1.58 9.19
N LEU A 115 5.79 -0.38 9.49
CA LEU A 115 7.17 -0.14 9.91
C LEU A 115 7.26 -0.14 11.44
N GLY A 116 8.30 -0.80 11.94
CA GLY A 116 8.65 -0.78 13.37
C GLY A 116 9.19 0.58 13.79
N LYS A 117 9.63 0.68 15.05
CA LYS A 117 10.38 1.85 15.51
C LYS A 117 11.77 1.85 14.88
N GLY A 118 12.25 3.03 14.49
CA GLY A 118 13.61 3.23 13.99
C GLY A 118 13.65 3.77 12.56
N SER A 119 14.87 3.86 12.04
CA SER A 119 15.14 4.39 10.71
C SER A 119 14.89 3.32 9.66
N HIS A 120 14.14 3.67 8.63
CA HIS A 120 13.78 2.78 7.54
C HIS A 120 14.01 3.42 6.18
N THR A 121 14.38 2.59 5.22
CA THR A 121 14.44 2.92 3.80
C THR A 121 13.47 2.07 3.01
N VAL A 122 12.76 2.70 2.08
CA VAL A 122 11.86 2.01 1.16
C VAL A 122 12.25 2.41 -0.25
N GLU A 123 12.67 1.43 -1.03
CA GLU A 123 12.92 1.58 -2.46
C GLU A 123 11.74 0.97 -3.25
N ILE A 124 11.27 1.70 -4.26
CA ILE A 124 10.20 1.25 -5.14
C ILE A 124 10.77 1.11 -6.55
N LEU A 125 10.78 -0.11 -7.07
CA LEU A 125 11.40 -0.44 -8.36
C LEU A 125 10.35 -0.70 -9.44
N ALA A 126 10.64 -0.25 -10.66
CA ALA A 126 9.76 -0.43 -11.80
C ALA A 126 9.53 -1.90 -12.16
N GLY A 127 8.32 -2.21 -12.63
CA GLY A 127 8.02 -3.48 -13.27
C GLY A 127 8.57 -3.53 -14.69
N ALA A 128 9.16 -4.66 -15.07
CA ALA A 128 9.62 -4.91 -16.43
C ALA A 128 8.45 -4.99 -17.43
N ASN A 129 8.72 -4.72 -18.72
CA ASN A 129 7.78 -4.90 -19.83
C ASN A 129 6.46 -4.10 -19.73
N LEU A 130 6.45 -3.01 -18.95
CA LEU A 130 5.32 -2.08 -18.87
C LEU A 130 5.46 -0.98 -19.92
N LYS A 131 4.35 -0.67 -20.60
CA LYS A 131 4.32 0.39 -21.63
C LYS A 131 4.45 1.79 -21.03
N PHE A 132 3.98 1.97 -19.80
CA PHE A 132 4.02 3.24 -19.08
C PHE A 132 4.52 3.00 -17.66
N PRO A 133 5.17 3.98 -17.03
CA PRO A 133 5.50 3.88 -15.62
C PRO A 133 4.23 3.81 -14.77
N VAL A 134 4.25 2.95 -13.74
CA VAL A 134 3.21 2.92 -12.72
C VAL A 134 3.29 4.22 -11.93
N LEU A 135 2.16 4.86 -11.65
CA LEU A 135 2.11 6.02 -10.78
C LEU A 135 1.87 5.59 -9.34
N ILE A 136 2.70 6.06 -8.41
CA ILE A 136 2.59 5.70 -7.00
C ILE A 136 2.49 6.93 -6.10
N ARG A 137 1.66 6.81 -5.06
CA ARG A 137 1.52 7.78 -3.98
C ARG A 137 1.67 7.03 -2.67
N VAL A 138 2.63 7.46 -1.84
CA VAL A 138 2.91 6.82 -0.55
C VAL A 138 2.37 7.70 0.56
N LEU A 139 1.55 7.13 1.44
CA LEU A 139 1.01 7.80 2.61
C LEU A 139 1.55 7.13 3.87
N ALA A 140 2.00 7.93 4.84
CA ALA A 140 2.15 7.50 6.21
C ALA A 140 0.81 7.68 6.94
N LYS A 141 0.36 6.62 7.59
CA LYS A 141 -0.87 6.57 8.38
C LYS A 141 -0.56 6.04 9.77
N GLU A 142 -1.39 6.44 10.73
CA GLU A 142 -1.44 5.77 12.02
C GLU A 142 -1.91 4.32 11.87
N PHE A 143 -1.52 3.48 12.81
CA PHE A 143 -2.00 2.10 12.87
C PHE A 143 -3.50 2.11 13.11
N GLU A 144 -4.25 1.43 12.24
CA GLU A 144 -5.68 1.30 12.47
C GLU A 144 -5.92 0.51 13.76
N SER A 145 -6.76 1.05 14.63
CA SER A 145 -7.31 0.24 15.72
C SER A 145 -8.18 -0.87 15.12
N ILE A 146 -8.12 -2.06 15.74
CA ILE A 146 -8.93 -3.22 15.32
C ILE A 146 -10.42 -2.86 15.39
N GLY A 147 -10.82 -1.91 16.25
CA GLY A 147 -12.20 -1.47 16.40
C GLY A 147 -13.05 -2.54 17.07
N LYS A 148 -14.22 -2.17 17.58
CA LYS A 148 -15.09 -3.09 18.34
C LYS A 148 -15.83 -4.11 17.46
N ASN A 149 -15.89 -3.88 16.15
CA ASN A 149 -16.70 -4.69 15.21
C ASN A 149 -15.84 -5.59 14.30
N LYS A 150 -14.55 -5.79 14.63
CA LYS A 150 -13.69 -6.70 13.89
C LYS A 150 -13.25 -7.83 14.82
N GLU A 151 -13.33 -9.04 14.30
CA GLU A 151 -12.84 -10.24 14.96
C GLU A 151 -11.42 -10.54 14.46
N VAL A 152 -10.52 -10.89 15.38
CA VAL A 152 -9.17 -11.34 15.02
C VAL A 152 -9.22 -12.85 14.85
N LEU A 153 -9.04 -13.31 13.62
CA LEU A 153 -8.95 -14.74 13.32
C LEU A 153 -7.53 -15.23 13.68
N ALA A 154 -7.47 -16.33 14.43
CA ALA A 154 -6.25 -17.09 14.63
C ALA A 154 -6.19 -18.26 13.63
N PRO A 155 -5.00 -18.77 13.30
CA PRO A 155 -4.88 -19.95 12.46
C PRO A 155 -5.60 -21.16 13.06
N MET A 156 -6.24 -21.96 12.22
CA MET A 156 -6.93 -23.20 12.63
C MET A 156 -5.95 -24.24 13.19
N VAL A 157 -4.71 -24.23 12.69
CA VAL A 157 -3.62 -25.09 13.17
C VAL A 157 -2.78 -24.27 14.14
N HIS A 158 -2.62 -24.77 15.36
CA HIS A 158 -1.86 -24.08 16.40
C HIS A 158 -0.41 -23.90 15.98
N GLN A 159 -0.01 -22.66 15.73
CA GLN A 159 1.37 -22.25 15.48
C GLN A 159 1.77 -21.26 16.58
N ASN A 160 3.04 -21.30 16.98
CA ASN A 160 3.58 -20.34 17.93
C ASN A 160 3.44 -18.93 17.35
N ALA A 161 2.74 -18.06 18.08
CA ALA A 161 2.62 -16.67 17.68
C ALA A 161 3.93 -15.93 17.93
N VAL A 162 4.36 -15.14 16.95
CA VAL A 162 5.41 -14.13 17.16
C VAL A 162 4.74 -12.88 17.73
N HIS A 163 5.10 -12.54 18.97
CA HIS A 163 4.57 -11.38 19.67
C HIS A 163 5.35 -10.12 19.31
N LEU A 164 4.67 -9.17 18.66
CA LEU A 164 5.29 -7.92 18.22
C LEU A 164 4.59 -6.74 18.87
N VAL A 165 5.35 -5.99 19.69
CA VAL A 165 4.84 -4.76 20.31
C VAL A 165 4.85 -3.63 19.28
N THR A 166 3.67 -3.25 18.81
CA THR A 166 3.45 -2.11 17.91
C THR A 166 2.53 -1.12 18.58
N ASP A 167 2.97 0.14 18.72
CA ASP A 167 2.18 1.21 19.36
C ASP A 167 1.61 0.83 20.75
N LYS A 168 2.48 0.27 21.62
CA LYS A 168 2.13 -0.23 22.96
C LYS A 168 1.06 -1.35 22.98
N LYS A 169 0.72 -1.93 21.83
CA LYS A 169 -0.17 -3.08 21.71
C LYS A 169 0.63 -4.30 21.30
N ASP A 170 0.35 -5.41 21.97
CA ASP A 170 0.85 -6.73 21.57
C ASP A 170 0.04 -7.22 20.38
N VAL A 171 0.71 -7.42 19.24
CA VAL A 171 0.11 -7.94 18.02
C VAL A 171 0.73 -9.30 17.72
N LYS A 172 -0.13 -10.31 17.61
CA LYS A 172 0.27 -11.67 17.27
C LYS A 172 0.39 -11.82 15.75
N TYR A 173 1.59 -12.17 15.29
CA TYR A 173 1.84 -12.63 13.93
C TYR A 173 2.05 -14.14 13.93
N TYR A 174 1.78 -14.77 12.80
CA TYR A 174 1.98 -16.20 12.59
C TYR A 174 2.83 -16.38 11.33
N GLU A 175 3.80 -17.29 11.41
CA GLU A 175 4.70 -17.56 10.30
C GLU A 175 3.90 -18.14 9.12
N CYS A 176 4.18 -17.66 7.91
CA CYS A 176 3.52 -18.11 6.70
C CYS A 176 4.58 -18.42 5.65
N THR A 177 4.83 -19.71 5.40
CA THR A 177 5.78 -20.17 4.38
C THR A 177 5.11 -21.14 3.42
N SER A 178 5.74 -21.46 2.30
CA SER A 178 5.22 -22.47 1.36
C SER A 178 5.06 -23.85 2.00
N ASN A 179 5.88 -24.15 3.02
CA ASN A 179 5.84 -25.42 3.75
C ASN A 179 4.88 -25.37 4.94
N LEU A 180 4.53 -24.17 5.42
CA LEU A 180 3.67 -23.94 6.57
C LEU A 180 2.56 -22.94 6.20
N PRO A 181 1.52 -23.39 5.46
CA PRO A 181 0.42 -22.52 5.07
C PRO A 181 -0.46 -22.14 6.27
N LEU A 182 -0.86 -20.88 6.34
CA LEU A 182 -1.85 -20.41 7.30
C LEU A 182 -3.27 -20.72 6.81
N GLN A 183 -4.03 -21.45 7.62
CA GLN A 183 -5.45 -21.72 7.38
C GLN A 183 -6.28 -20.96 8.41
N VAL A 184 -7.31 -20.25 7.96
CA VAL A 184 -8.24 -19.52 8.81
C VAL A 184 -9.67 -19.84 8.38
N GLU A 185 -10.59 -19.94 9.34
CA GLU A 185 -12.01 -20.17 9.09
C GLU A 185 -12.81 -18.91 9.40
N ALA A 186 -13.78 -18.59 8.53
CA ALA A 186 -14.73 -17.50 8.72
C ALA A 186 -16.06 -17.85 8.07
N SER A 187 -17.18 -17.46 8.70
CA SER A 187 -18.53 -17.73 8.22
C SER A 187 -19.32 -16.43 7.95
N GLY A 188 -20.17 -16.46 6.92
CA GLY A 188 -21.05 -15.37 6.50
C GLY A 188 -20.41 -14.34 5.54
N GLU A 189 -21.16 -13.28 5.19
CA GLU A 189 -20.66 -12.18 4.36
C GLU A 189 -19.69 -11.29 5.16
N LYS A 190 -18.40 -11.59 5.08
CA LYS A 190 -17.33 -10.87 5.78
C LYS A 190 -16.26 -10.40 4.80
N THR A 191 -15.63 -9.27 5.10
CA THR A 191 -14.40 -8.86 4.42
C THR A 191 -13.20 -9.33 5.22
N LEU A 192 -12.42 -10.27 4.67
CA LEU A 192 -11.16 -10.70 5.27
C LEU A 192 -10.07 -9.68 5.00
N ARG A 193 -9.38 -9.23 6.05
CA ARG A 193 -8.17 -8.41 5.94
C ARG A 193 -6.99 -9.19 6.46
N ILE A 194 -6.02 -9.41 5.60
CA ILE A 194 -4.75 -10.06 5.93
C ILE A 194 -3.71 -8.97 6.19
N LEU A 195 -3.02 -9.06 7.33
CA LEU A 195 -1.87 -8.23 7.67
C LEU A 195 -0.64 -9.12 7.61
N SER A 196 0.19 -8.94 6.59
CA SER A 196 1.50 -9.57 6.51
C SER A 196 2.58 -8.58 6.95
N ARG A 197 3.66 -9.12 7.50
CA ARG A 197 4.88 -8.39 7.84
C ARG A 197 6.06 -9.21 7.31
N LEU A 198 7.07 -8.51 6.81
CA LEU A 198 8.37 -9.09 6.49
C LEU A 198 9.25 -8.98 7.74
N GLU A 199 9.97 -10.04 8.05
CA GLU A 199 11.00 -10.09 9.11
C GLU A 199 12.40 -10.12 8.48
#